data_AF-A0A667XS88-F1
#
_entry.id   AF-A0A667XS88-F1
#
_cell.length_a   1.000
_cell.length_b   1.000
_cell.length_c   1.000
_cell.angle_alpha   90.00
_cell.angle_beta   90.00
_cell.angle_gamma   90.00
#
_symmetry.space_group_name_H-M   'P 1'
#
loop_
_entity.id
_entity.type
_entity.pdbx_description
1 polymer ?
#
loop_
_entity_poly.entity_id
_entity_poly.type
_entity_poly.pdbx_seq_one_letter_code
_entity_poly.pdbx_strand_id
1 'polypeptide(L)'
;SQSLLSSFSCTGSSILSALQDLPSAAWPCRSKMEKHLQAISVLQWVITFLAMGAACTVLLIYMFCTDCWVIAAIYTAWLIFDWNTPKRGGRRSSWVRSWTVWTYFRDYFPIRLIKTHNLLPNRNYIFGYHPHGIFCFGAFCNFGTEATGFSKKFPGIKPSLATLAGNFRLPVLRDYLMSGGICPVNKNSIDYLLSCNGTGNAVVIVVGGAAESLDCAPGMNSVTLKNRKGFVRLALQKGSDLVPVYSFGENDAYKQVIFEEGSWWRLVQKRLQKILGFAPCLFHGCGFFSSESWGIVPYCKPITTIVGEPITVPKIEDPSQDMVDLYHSMYVKSLQCLFDKYKTHFGLKESDILHIQ
;
A
#
# COMPACT_ATOMS: atom_id res chain seq x y z
N SER A 1 -72.15 -22.86 51.48
CA SER A 1 -71.38 -24.10 51.70
C SER A 1 -70.90 -24.57 50.33
N GLN A 2 -69.60 -24.43 50.01
CA GLN A 2 -68.54 -25.47 50.12
C GLN A 2 -68.90 -26.73 49.29
N SER A 3 -68.10 -27.25 48.36
CA SER A 3 -66.66 -27.09 48.09
C SER A 3 -66.21 -27.81 46.79
N LEU A 4 -65.09 -27.31 46.23
CA LEU A 4 -63.95 -27.97 45.55
C LEU A 4 -64.11 -28.79 44.25
N LEU A 5 -63.49 -28.29 43.16
CA LEU A 5 -62.27 -28.88 42.57
C LEU A 5 -61.58 -27.90 41.59
N SER A 6 -60.27 -27.77 41.76
CA SER A 6 -59.29 -26.92 41.09
C SER A 6 -58.83 -27.45 39.72
N SER A 7 -58.44 -26.58 38.77
CA SER A 7 -57.09 -26.58 38.16
C SER A 7 -56.92 -25.64 36.94
N PHE A 8 -55.82 -24.87 36.99
CA PHE A 8 -55.02 -24.23 35.93
C PHE A 8 -55.62 -23.17 34.98
N SER A 9 -55.37 -21.91 35.35
CA SER A 9 -55.07 -20.79 34.45
C SER A 9 -53.60 -20.81 34.00
N CYS A 10 -53.33 -20.71 32.70
CA CYS A 10 -52.08 -20.12 32.20
C CYS A 10 -52.19 -19.69 30.72
N THR A 11 -52.37 -18.38 30.52
CA THR A 11 -51.75 -17.53 29.50
C THR A 11 -51.12 -18.21 28.27
N GLY A 12 -51.86 -18.21 27.17
CA GLY A 12 -51.31 -18.32 25.80
C GLY A 12 -50.63 -17.01 25.39
N SER A 13 -49.46 -16.74 25.94
CA SER A 13 -48.53 -15.74 25.40
C SER A 13 -47.98 -16.29 24.08
N SER A 14 -48.41 -15.73 22.96
CA SER A 14 -48.01 -16.19 21.63
C SER A 14 -46.51 -15.99 21.42
N ILE A 15 -45.85 -16.97 20.82
CA ILE A 15 -44.46 -16.85 20.35
C ILE A 15 -44.26 -15.61 19.43
N LEU A 16 -45.35 -15.10 18.85
CA LEU A 16 -45.38 -13.86 18.07
C LEU A 16 -45.09 -12.58 18.89
N SER A 17 -45.51 -12.50 20.16
CA SER A 17 -45.23 -11.32 20.99
C SER A 17 -43.76 -11.28 21.41
N ALA A 18 -43.15 -12.44 21.66
CA ALA A 18 -41.72 -12.54 21.94
C ALA A 18 -40.83 -12.17 20.73
N LEU A 19 -41.35 -12.27 19.51
CA LEU A 19 -40.65 -11.84 18.29
C LEU A 19 -40.84 -10.35 17.97
N GLN A 20 -41.85 -9.69 18.57
CA GLN A 20 -42.03 -8.23 18.47
C GLN A 20 -41.18 -7.45 19.49
N ASP A 21 -40.80 -8.10 20.59
CA ASP A 21 -39.95 -7.54 21.66
C ASP A 21 -38.44 -7.76 21.44
N LEU A 22 -38.04 -8.39 20.33
CA LEU A 22 -36.65 -8.27 19.89
C LEU A 22 -36.42 -6.80 19.56
N PRO A 23 -35.49 -6.10 20.24
CA PRO A 23 -35.13 -4.75 19.83
C PRO A 23 -34.81 -4.86 18.36
N SER A 24 -35.52 -4.11 17.53
CA SER A 24 -35.15 -3.88 16.16
C SER A 24 -33.74 -3.32 16.24
N ALA A 25 -32.75 -4.22 16.18
CA ALA A 25 -31.35 -3.88 16.16
C ALA A 25 -31.27 -2.99 14.95
N ALA A 26 -31.23 -1.68 15.19
CA ALA A 26 -31.43 -0.68 14.17
C ALA A 26 -30.29 -0.90 13.19
N TRP A 27 -30.58 -1.63 12.12
CA TRP A 27 -29.63 -1.89 11.06
C TRP A 27 -29.14 -0.51 10.67
N PRO A 28 -27.83 -0.22 10.81
CA PRO A 28 -27.32 1.12 10.57
C PRO A 28 -27.81 1.57 9.19
N CYS A 29 -28.30 2.81 9.08
CA CYS A 29 -28.65 3.40 7.80
C CYS A 29 -27.54 3.08 6.78
N ARG A 30 -27.92 2.71 5.54
CA ARG A 30 -26.99 2.18 4.52
C ARG A 30 -25.69 2.98 4.40
N SER A 31 -25.77 4.31 4.51
CA SER A 31 -24.63 5.23 4.49
C SER A 31 -23.66 5.08 5.67
N LYS A 32 -24.17 4.77 6.87
CA LYS A 32 -23.36 4.50 8.08
C LYS A 32 -22.66 3.16 7.97
N MET A 33 -23.34 2.12 7.48
CA MET A 33 -22.74 0.81 7.24
C MET A 33 -21.62 0.91 6.20
N GLU A 34 -21.82 1.66 5.12
CA GLU A 34 -20.81 1.87 4.09
C GLU A 34 -19.55 2.54 4.65
N LYS A 35 -19.69 3.60 5.47
CA LYS A 35 -18.55 4.24 6.16
C LYS A 35 -17.81 3.28 7.08
N HIS A 36 -18.52 2.39 7.78
CA HIS A 36 -17.87 1.36 8.60
C HIS A 36 -17.10 0.36 7.74
N LEU A 37 -17.67 -0.09 6.62
CA LEU A 37 -16.97 -1.00 5.69
C LEU A 37 -15.72 -0.35 5.09
N GLN A 38 -15.79 0.94 4.75
CA GLN A 38 -14.63 1.73 4.33
C GLN A 38 -13.56 1.76 5.43
N ALA A 39 -13.91 2.08 6.68
CA ALA A 39 -12.96 2.07 7.79
C ALA A 39 -12.36 0.68 8.05
N ILE A 40 -13.18 -0.38 8.04
CA ILE A 40 -12.74 -1.77 8.20
C ILE A 40 -11.78 -2.17 7.08
N SER A 41 -12.04 -1.77 5.84
CA SER A 41 -11.18 -2.13 4.70
C SER A 41 -9.77 -1.55 4.82
N VAL A 42 -9.65 -0.31 5.29
CA VAL A 42 -8.35 0.33 5.51
C VAL A 42 -7.67 -0.24 6.73
N LEU A 43 -8.43 -0.48 7.81
CA LEU A 43 -7.90 -1.13 9.01
C LEU A 43 -7.40 -2.55 8.73
N GLN A 44 -8.11 -3.30 7.89
CA GLN A 44 -7.67 -4.62 7.41
C GLN A 44 -6.30 -4.51 6.75
N TRP A 45 -6.08 -3.54 5.85
CA TRP A 45 -4.77 -3.32 5.24
C TRP A 45 -3.68 -2.97 6.27
N VAL A 46 -3.96 -2.02 7.17
CA VAL A 46 -3.01 -1.59 8.22
C VAL A 46 -2.62 -2.76 9.12
N ILE A 47 -3.59 -3.52 9.63
CA ILE A 47 -3.34 -4.69 10.49
C ILE A 47 -2.61 -5.78 9.71
N THR A 48 -2.97 -5.99 8.43
CA THR A 48 -2.31 -7.00 7.59
C THR A 48 -0.83 -6.66 7.41
N PHE A 49 -0.51 -5.40 7.13
CA PHE A 49 0.87 -4.95 6.98
C PHE A 49 1.67 -5.05 8.29
N LEU A 50 1.07 -4.69 9.43
CA LEU A 50 1.77 -4.65 10.73
C LEU A 50 1.90 -6.02 11.40
N ALA A 51 0.88 -6.87 11.33
CA ALA A 51 0.75 -8.03 12.21
C ALA A 51 0.73 -9.38 11.47
N MET A 52 0.20 -9.46 10.23
CA MET A 52 -0.06 -10.75 9.60
C MET A 52 1.20 -11.62 9.45
N GLY A 53 2.29 -11.04 8.96
CA GLY A 53 3.53 -11.79 8.78
C GLY A 53 4.10 -12.34 10.09
N ALA A 54 4.10 -11.53 11.16
CA ALA A 54 4.57 -11.96 12.47
C ALA A 54 3.64 -13.01 13.09
N ALA A 55 2.32 -12.77 13.07
CA ALA A 55 1.31 -13.67 13.60
C ALA A 55 1.34 -15.04 12.88
N CYS A 56 1.41 -15.06 11.55
CA CYS A 56 1.51 -16.29 10.79
C CYS A 56 2.84 -17.03 11.02
N THR A 57 3.93 -16.31 11.30
CA THR A 57 5.22 -16.93 11.66
C THR A 57 5.13 -17.61 13.03
N VAL A 58 4.60 -16.91 14.03
CA VAL A 58 4.41 -17.47 15.38
C VAL A 58 3.46 -18.66 15.34
N LEU A 59 2.35 -18.55 14.60
CA LEU A 59 1.41 -19.65 14.42
C LEU A 59 2.08 -20.87 13.76
N LEU A 60 2.88 -20.66 12.70
CA LEU A 60 3.59 -21.74 12.04
C LEU A 60 4.56 -22.44 12.98
N ILE A 61 5.33 -21.69 13.78
CA ILE A 61 6.23 -22.24 14.80
C ILE A 61 5.44 -23.00 15.87
N TYR A 62 4.35 -22.43 16.36
CA TYR A 62 3.48 -23.07 17.33
C TYR A 62 2.89 -24.39 16.81
N MET A 63 2.49 -24.45 15.53
CA MET A 63 1.97 -25.67 14.91
C MET A 63 3.01 -26.80 14.85
N PHE A 64 4.30 -26.51 14.80
CA PHE A 64 5.34 -27.55 14.92
C PHE A 64 5.38 -28.18 16.32
N CYS A 65 4.84 -27.50 17.33
CA CYS A 65 4.77 -27.97 18.71
C CYS A 65 3.42 -28.64 19.05
N THR A 66 2.54 -28.87 18.07
CA THR A 66 1.23 -29.51 18.27
C THR A 66 1.04 -30.72 17.36
N ASP A 67 -0.07 -31.44 17.52
CA ASP A 67 -0.45 -32.56 16.65
C ASP A 67 -0.64 -32.16 15.17
N CYS A 68 -0.73 -30.85 14.89
CA CYS A 68 -0.83 -30.28 13.55
C CYS A 68 0.54 -30.11 12.84
N TRP A 69 1.64 -30.64 13.39
CA TRP A 69 2.99 -30.44 12.85
C TRP A 69 3.15 -30.88 11.39
N VAL A 70 2.39 -31.89 10.94
CA VAL A 70 2.43 -32.37 9.55
C VAL A 70 2.00 -31.27 8.58
N ILE A 71 0.98 -30.48 8.93
CA ILE A 71 0.52 -29.34 8.13
C ILE A 71 1.62 -28.27 8.05
N ALA A 72 2.27 -27.97 9.19
CA ALA A 72 3.38 -27.02 9.26
C ALA A 72 4.59 -27.49 8.43
N ALA A 73 4.90 -28.79 8.46
CA ALA A 73 5.98 -29.40 7.69
C ALA A 73 5.70 -29.33 6.18
N ILE A 74 4.50 -29.69 5.74
CA ILE A 74 4.09 -29.61 4.33
C ILE A 74 4.17 -28.16 3.83
N TYR A 75 3.63 -27.21 4.60
CA TYR A 75 3.68 -25.80 4.23
C TYR A 75 5.11 -25.26 4.18
N THR A 76 5.96 -25.66 5.14
CA THR A 76 7.37 -25.25 5.17
C THR A 76 8.16 -25.84 4.00
N ALA A 77 7.93 -27.11 3.66
CA ALA A 77 8.53 -27.73 2.48
C ALA A 77 8.13 -26.98 1.20
N TRP A 78 6.85 -26.60 1.09
CA TRP A 78 6.39 -25.76 -0.01
C TRP A 78 7.05 -24.38 0.00
N LEU A 79 7.22 -23.73 1.15
CA LEU A 79 7.90 -22.43 1.25
C LEU A 79 9.35 -22.49 0.75
N ILE A 80 10.07 -23.58 1.07
CA ILE A 80 11.45 -23.83 0.64
C ILE A 80 11.50 -24.06 -0.87
N PHE A 81 10.63 -24.92 -1.40
CA PHE A 81 10.53 -25.15 -2.84
C PHE A 81 10.20 -23.86 -3.60
N ASP A 82 9.30 -23.05 -3.02
CA ASP A 82 8.80 -21.82 -3.61
C ASP A 82 9.68 -20.58 -3.33
N TRP A 83 10.84 -20.74 -2.69
CA TRP A 83 11.59 -19.62 -2.10
C TRP A 83 11.91 -18.47 -3.07
N ASN A 84 12.13 -18.78 -4.35
CA ASN A 84 12.54 -17.78 -5.36
C ASN A 84 11.39 -17.17 -6.16
N THR A 85 10.16 -17.67 -6.02
CA THR A 85 8.99 -17.18 -6.78
C THR A 85 8.73 -15.67 -6.64
N PRO A 86 8.87 -15.04 -5.47
CA PRO A 86 8.72 -13.60 -5.34
C PRO A 86 9.69 -12.80 -6.23
N LYS A 87 10.90 -13.33 -6.49
CA LYS A 87 11.91 -12.70 -7.33
C LYS A 87 11.69 -12.93 -8.83
N ARG A 88 10.72 -13.77 -9.19
CA ARG A 88 10.42 -14.19 -10.57
C ARG A 88 9.01 -13.77 -11.00
N GLY A 89 8.57 -12.60 -10.56
CA GLY A 89 7.25 -12.03 -10.92
C GLY A 89 6.08 -12.46 -10.04
N GLY A 90 6.30 -13.36 -9.08
CA GLY A 90 5.29 -13.76 -8.10
C GLY A 90 4.07 -14.48 -8.72
N ARG A 91 2.92 -14.37 -8.03
CA ARG A 91 1.66 -15.03 -8.40
C ARG A 91 0.50 -14.05 -8.41
N ARG A 92 0.52 -13.12 -9.36
CA ARG A 92 -0.54 -12.12 -9.50
C ARG A 92 -1.90 -12.80 -9.73
N SER A 93 -2.91 -12.39 -8.96
CA SER A 93 -4.29 -12.84 -9.08
C SER A 93 -5.20 -11.69 -9.48
N SER A 94 -5.86 -11.79 -10.64
CA SER A 94 -6.88 -10.82 -11.06
C SER A 94 -8.05 -10.78 -10.10
N TRP A 95 -8.41 -11.93 -9.51
CA TRP A 95 -9.49 -12.05 -8.54
C TRP A 95 -9.18 -11.28 -7.25
N VAL A 96 -8.00 -11.50 -6.65
CA VAL A 96 -7.61 -10.77 -5.42
C VAL A 96 -7.55 -9.28 -5.68
N ARG A 97 -6.96 -8.85 -6.80
CA ARG A 97 -6.86 -7.43 -7.16
C ARG A 97 -8.21 -6.76 -7.40
N SER A 98 -9.27 -7.54 -7.65
CA SER A 98 -10.63 -7.05 -7.92
C SER A 98 -11.60 -7.24 -6.75
N TRP A 99 -11.11 -7.60 -5.56
CA TRP A 99 -11.99 -7.74 -4.39
C TRP A 99 -12.72 -6.43 -4.07
N THR A 100 -13.99 -6.55 -3.67
CA THR A 100 -14.85 -5.42 -3.30
C THR A 100 -14.27 -4.60 -2.13
N VAL A 101 -13.50 -5.23 -1.23
CA VAL A 101 -12.81 -4.54 -0.13
C VAL A 101 -11.91 -3.40 -0.63
N TRP A 102 -11.31 -3.52 -1.82
CA TRP A 102 -10.49 -2.45 -2.41
C TRP A 102 -11.31 -1.26 -2.90
N THR A 103 -12.58 -1.47 -3.23
CA THR A 103 -13.50 -0.39 -3.58
C THR A 103 -13.83 0.43 -2.34
N TYR A 104 -14.15 -0.24 -1.22
CA TYR A 104 -14.31 0.44 0.08
C TYR A 104 -13.02 1.15 0.53
N PHE A 105 -11.86 0.53 0.30
CA PHE A 105 -10.57 1.14 0.62
C PHE A 105 -10.33 2.41 -0.19
N ARG A 106 -10.61 2.38 -1.50
CA ARG A 106 -10.53 3.55 -2.38
C ARG A 106 -11.47 4.65 -1.91
N ASP A 107 -12.71 4.30 -1.58
CA ASP A 107 -13.76 5.25 -1.22
C ASP A 107 -13.60 5.82 0.20
N TYR A 108 -12.77 5.19 1.04
CA TYR A 108 -12.36 5.76 2.32
C TYR A 108 -11.49 7.02 2.15
N PHE A 109 -10.58 7.04 1.18
CA PHE A 109 -9.66 8.17 0.91
C PHE A 109 -9.98 8.91 -0.40
N PRO A 110 -11.20 8.77 -0.95
CA PRO A 110 -11.50 9.08 -2.35
C PRO A 110 -10.32 8.95 -3.36
N ILE A 111 -9.68 7.77 -3.42
CA ILE A 111 -8.42 7.60 -4.19
C ILE A 111 -8.66 7.73 -5.69
N ARG A 112 -7.88 8.60 -6.36
CA ARG A 112 -7.95 8.82 -7.82
C ARG A 112 -6.60 8.55 -8.49
N LEU A 113 -6.66 7.89 -9.64
CA LEU A 113 -5.52 7.70 -10.55
C LEU A 113 -5.72 8.51 -11.83
N ILE A 114 -4.88 9.53 -12.03
CA ILE A 114 -4.90 10.39 -13.21
C ILE A 114 -3.75 9.98 -14.14
N LYS A 115 -4.13 9.63 -15.36
CA LYS A 115 -3.21 9.32 -16.45
C LYS A 115 -2.99 10.58 -17.27
N THR A 116 -1.74 10.98 -17.48
CA THR A 116 -1.41 12.12 -18.35
C THR A 116 -1.07 11.68 -19.78
N HIS A 117 -0.42 10.52 -19.95
CA HIS A 117 0.07 10.03 -21.23
C HIS A 117 -0.25 8.55 -21.47
N ASN A 118 -0.35 8.16 -22.74
CA ASN A 118 -0.40 6.77 -23.14
C ASN A 118 0.97 6.11 -22.95
N LEU A 119 0.96 4.85 -22.51
CA LEU A 119 2.15 4.03 -22.40
C LEU A 119 2.05 2.91 -23.44
N LEU A 120 3.15 2.65 -24.13
CA LEU A 120 3.22 1.64 -25.17
C LEU A 120 3.42 0.25 -24.55
N PRO A 121 2.55 -0.73 -24.83
CA PRO A 121 2.65 -2.08 -24.27
C PRO A 121 3.90 -2.88 -24.69
N ASN A 122 4.63 -2.39 -25.70
CA ASN A 122 5.89 -2.99 -26.17
C ASN A 122 7.13 -2.44 -25.43
N ARG A 123 6.95 -1.55 -24.46
CA ARG A 123 8.03 -1.02 -23.61
C ARG A 123 7.83 -1.43 -22.15
N ASN A 124 8.93 -1.45 -21.41
CA ASN A 124 8.94 -1.62 -19.97
C ASN A 124 9.21 -0.28 -19.29
N TYR A 125 8.70 -0.12 -18.07
CA TYR A 125 8.67 1.14 -17.35
C TYR A 125 9.13 0.97 -15.90
N ILE A 126 9.82 1.97 -15.39
CA ILE A 126 10.05 2.16 -13.96
C ILE A 126 9.28 3.41 -13.53
N PHE A 127 8.23 3.22 -12.72
CA PHE A 127 7.47 4.32 -12.13
C PHE A 127 8.15 4.70 -10.82
N GLY A 128 8.65 5.93 -10.71
CA GLY A 128 9.10 6.46 -9.44
C GLY A 128 7.92 7.12 -8.72
N TYR A 129 7.43 6.49 -7.66
CA TYR A 129 6.30 6.97 -6.85
C TYR A 129 6.77 7.87 -5.72
N HIS A 130 6.10 9.01 -5.56
CA HIS A 130 6.37 10.04 -4.56
C HIS A 130 5.08 10.67 -4.04
N PRO A 131 4.96 11.08 -2.77
CA PRO A 131 5.80 10.65 -1.66
C PRO A 131 5.38 9.25 -1.15
N HIS A 132 6.15 8.65 -0.24
CA HIS A 132 5.87 7.36 0.38
C HIS A 132 4.69 7.44 1.37
N GLY A 133 4.58 8.52 2.15
CA GLY A 133 3.70 8.54 3.32
C GLY A 133 4.07 7.46 4.34
N ILE A 134 3.17 7.13 5.28
CA ILE A 134 3.43 6.08 6.27
C ILE A 134 3.21 4.67 5.67
N PHE A 135 2.08 4.46 4.99
CA PHE A 135 1.66 3.15 4.47
C PHE A 135 1.49 3.08 2.95
N CYS A 136 1.82 4.14 2.20
CA CYS A 136 1.62 4.25 0.76
C CYS A 136 0.21 3.81 0.30
N PHE A 137 -0.85 4.28 0.95
CA PHE A 137 -2.23 3.92 0.62
C PHE A 137 -2.56 4.15 -0.86
N GLY A 138 -2.10 5.28 -1.43
CA GLY A 138 -2.27 5.58 -2.85
C GLY A 138 -1.53 4.58 -3.75
N ALA A 139 -0.27 4.25 -3.42
CA ALA A 139 0.52 3.32 -4.22
C ALA A 139 -0.08 1.90 -4.21
N PHE A 140 -0.48 1.41 -3.03
CA PHE A 140 -1.12 0.11 -2.91
C PHE A 140 -2.44 0.06 -3.69
N CYS A 141 -3.33 1.03 -3.48
CA CYS A 141 -4.61 1.05 -4.17
C CYS A 141 -4.45 1.12 -5.69
N ASN A 142 -3.58 2.01 -6.19
CA ASN A 142 -3.44 2.25 -7.62
C ASN A 142 -2.68 1.17 -8.37
N PHE A 143 -1.69 0.54 -7.74
CA PHE A 143 -0.78 -0.39 -8.44
C PHE A 143 -0.84 -1.83 -7.91
N GLY A 144 -1.31 -2.03 -6.67
CA GLY A 144 -1.53 -3.34 -6.05
C GLY A 144 -2.95 -3.89 -6.24
N THR A 145 -3.91 -3.08 -6.67
CA THR A 145 -5.32 -3.49 -6.88
C THR A 145 -5.86 -3.02 -8.24
N GLU A 146 -7.13 -3.30 -8.54
CA GLU A 146 -7.89 -2.76 -9.67
C GLU A 146 -8.93 -1.71 -9.27
N ALA A 147 -8.95 -1.25 -8.01
CA ALA A 147 -10.00 -0.37 -7.50
C ALA A 147 -10.10 0.98 -8.24
N THR A 148 -8.97 1.50 -8.75
CA THR A 148 -8.92 2.73 -9.57
C THR A 148 -8.88 2.47 -11.08
N GLY A 149 -9.08 1.20 -11.49
CA GLY A 149 -9.19 0.78 -12.88
C GLY A 149 -7.87 0.92 -13.65
N PHE A 150 -6.74 0.58 -13.03
CA PHE A 150 -5.42 0.69 -13.66
C PHE A 150 -5.38 0.03 -15.04
N SER A 151 -5.86 -1.21 -15.16
CA SER A 151 -5.81 -1.97 -16.43
C SER A 151 -6.65 -1.32 -17.54
N LYS A 152 -7.69 -0.55 -17.18
CA LYS A 152 -8.49 0.24 -18.15
C LYS A 152 -7.76 1.51 -18.57
N LYS A 153 -7.05 2.17 -17.64
CA LYS A 153 -6.29 3.40 -17.92
C LYS A 153 -5.04 3.12 -18.74
N PHE A 154 -4.33 2.04 -18.45
CA PHE A 154 -3.09 1.64 -19.11
C PHE A 154 -3.24 0.24 -19.71
N PRO A 155 -3.99 0.10 -20.82
CA PRO A 155 -4.21 -1.19 -21.46
C PRO A 155 -2.88 -1.81 -21.89
N GLY A 156 -2.69 -3.09 -21.59
CA GLY A 156 -1.45 -3.81 -21.90
C GLY A 156 -0.29 -3.56 -20.93
N ILE A 157 -0.46 -2.71 -19.91
CA ILE A 157 0.55 -2.45 -18.89
C ILE A 157 0.25 -3.22 -17.60
N LYS A 158 1.26 -3.89 -17.05
CA LYS A 158 1.21 -4.70 -15.83
C LYS A 158 1.98 -4.00 -14.70
N PRO A 159 1.30 -3.35 -13.74
CA PRO A 159 1.97 -2.71 -12.62
C PRO A 159 2.46 -3.74 -11.60
N SER A 160 3.68 -3.58 -11.12
CA SER A 160 4.25 -4.36 -10.02
C SER A 160 4.82 -3.41 -8.98
N LEU A 161 4.07 -3.21 -7.90
CA LEU A 161 4.53 -2.39 -6.76
C LEU A 161 5.68 -3.10 -6.04
N ALA A 162 6.80 -2.43 -5.87
CA ALA A 162 7.96 -2.96 -5.20
C ALA A 162 7.95 -2.55 -3.72
N THR A 163 8.05 -3.52 -2.81
CA THR A 163 8.09 -3.31 -1.35
C THR A 163 9.23 -4.09 -0.69
N LEU A 164 9.45 -3.88 0.61
CA LEU A 164 10.55 -4.45 1.38
C LEU A 164 10.70 -5.96 1.15
N ALA A 165 11.89 -6.39 0.72
CA ALA A 165 12.17 -7.79 0.40
C ALA A 165 11.98 -8.75 1.59
N GLY A 166 12.09 -8.25 2.82
CA GLY A 166 11.82 -9.00 4.04
C GLY A 166 10.37 -9.51 4.15
N ASN A 167 9.40 -8.76 3.62
CA ASN A 167 7.98 -9.15 3.66
C ASN A 167 7.73 -10.48 2.90
N PHE A 168 8.58 -10.80 1.93
CA PHE A 168 8.46 -12.01 1.11
C PHE A 168 9.13 -13.24 1.75
N ARG A 169 9.71 -13.10 2.95
CA ARG A 169 10.20 -14.21 3.77
C ARG A 169 9.17 -14.66 4.82
N LEU A 170 8.15 -13.84 5.06
CA LEU A 170 7.14 -14.11 6.07
C LEU A 170 6.03 -15.01 5.47
N PRO A 171 5.67 -16.12 6.15
CA PRO A 171 4.62 -17.03 5.70
C PRO A 171 3.30 -16.30 5.56
N VAL A 172 2.50 -16.71 4.58
CA VAL A 172 1.18 -16.15 4.21
C VAL A 172 1.24 -14.71 3.68
N LEU A 173 1.96 -13.80 4.35
CA LEU A 173 2.17 -12.42 3.89
C LEU A 173 2.82 -12.37 2.51
N ARG A 174 3.83 -13.20 2.26
CA ARG A 174 4.46 -13.28 0.93
C ARG A 174 3.46 -13.57 -0.18
N ASP A 175 2.51 -14.46 0.06
CA ASP A 175 1.53 -14.92 -0.93
C ASP A 175 0.43 -13.91 -1.13
N TYR A 176 -0.02 -13.31 -0.03
CA TYR A 176 -0.96 -12.18 -0.06
C TYR A 176 -0.40 -11.01 -0.89
N LEU A 177 0.86 -10.61 -0.66
CA LEU A 177 1.50 -9.54 -1.46
C LEU A 177 1.66 -9.94 -2.93
N MET A 178 2.16 -11.15 -3.20
CA MET A 178 2.32 -11.65 -4.58
C MET A 178 0.98 -11.72 -5.32
N SER A 179 -0.12 -12.02 -4.63
CA SER A 179 -1.46 -12.05 -5.23
C SER A 179 -1.90 -10.67 -5.75
N GLY A 180 -1.47 -9.59 -5.11
CA GLY A 180 -1.61 -8.22 -5.60
C GLY A 180 -0.70 -7.86 -6.78
N GLY A 181 0.21 -8.76 -7.17
CA GLY A 181 1.28 -8.46 -8.14
C GLY A 181 2.42 -7.63 -7.56
N ILE A 182 2.51 -7.54 -6.22
CA ILE A 182 3.56 -6.83 -5.49
C ILE A 182 4.83 -7.70 -5.49
N CYS A 183 5.99 -7.07 -5.65
CA CYS A 183 7.28 -7.75 -5.71
C CYS A 183 8.31 -7.20 -4.70
N PRO A 184 9.38 -7.95 -4.42
CA PRO A 184 10.50 -7.44 -3.63
C PRO A 184 11.22 -6.28 -4.31
N VAL A 185 11.51 -5.21 -3.56
CA VAL A 185 12.38 -4.10 -3.98
C VAL A 185 13.85 -4.52 -3.87
N ASN A 186 14.30 -5.34 -4.81
CA ASN A 186 15.72 -5.68 -4.97
C ASN A 186 16.08 -5.80 -6.45
N LYS A 187 17.38 -5.64 -6.76
CA LYS A 187 17.89 -5.61 -8.14
C LYS A 187 17.45 -6.82 -8.95
N ASN A 188 17.55 -8.03 -8.39
CA ASN A 188 17.26 -9.27 -9.12
C ASN A 188 15.78 -9.40 -9.50
N SER A 189 14.88 -9.02 -8.59
CA SER A 189 13.43 -9.05 -8.85
C SER A 189 13.02 -8.04 -9.92
N ILE A 190 13.53 -6.81 -9.80
CA ILE A 190 13.24 -5.75 -10.77
C ILE A 190 13.86 -6.09 -12.13
N ASP A 191 15.09 -6.60 -12.15
CA ASP A 191 15.76 -7.07 -13.37
C ASP A 191 14.95 -8.18 -14.07
N TYR A 192 14.50 -9.18 -13.34
CA TYR A 192 13.66 -10.24 -13.91
C TYR A 192 12.39 -9.68 -14.56
N LEU A 193 11.71 -8.74 -13.90
CA LEU A 193 10.50 -8.11 -14.42
C LEU A 193 10.76 -7.29 -15.69
N LEU A 194 11.91 -6.62 -15.79
CA LEU A 194 12.26 -5.77 -16.92
C LEU A 194 12.93 -6.51 -18.08
N SER A 195 13.51 -7.68 -17.83
CA SER A 195 14.29 -8.47 -18.80
C SER A 195 13.59 -9.75 -19.26
N CYS A 196 13.00 -10.50 -18.32
CA CYS A 196 12.55 -11.88 -18.56
C CYS A 196 11.03 -12.01 -18.61
N ASN A 197 10.29 -11.03 -18.10
CA ASN A 197 8.82 -11.08 -18.00
C ASN A 197 8.09 -10.46 -19.22
N GLY A 198 8.73 -10.46 -20.39
CA GLY A 198 8.22 -9.84 -21.61
C GLY A 198 8.17 -8.31 -21.54
N THR A 199 7.26 -7.71 -22.33
CA THR A 199 7.05 -6.26 -22.40
C THR A 199 5.78 -5.82 -21.66
N GLY A 200 5.61 -4.51 -21.49
CA GLY A 200 4.45 -3.93 -20.83
C GLY A 200 4.52 -4.01 -19.31
N ASN A 201 5.70 -4.28 -18.73
CA ASN A 201 5.88 -4.29 -17.28
C ASN A 201 6.11 -2.87 -16.77
N ALA A 202 5.40 -2.47 -15.70
CA ALA A 202 5.61 -1.21 -15.00
C ALA A 202 5.99 -1.48 -13.55
N VAL A 203 7.28 -1.44 -13.25
CA VAL A 203 7.75 -1.63 -11.87
C VAL A 203 7.61 -0.31 -11.12
N VAL A 204 6.82 -0.29 -10.06
CA VAL A 204 6.56 0.90 -9.26
C VAL A 204 7.44 0.89 -8.03
N ILE A 205 8.36 1.84 -7.95
CA ILE A 205 9.32 1.99 -6.87
C ILE A 205 8.96 3.24 -6.09
N VAL A 206 8.68 3.09 -4.79
CA VAL A 206 8.55 4.23 -3.89
C VAL A 206 9.96 4.70 -3.52
N VAL A 207 10.45 5.72 -4.22
CA VAL A 207 11.90 6.02 -4.31
C VAL A 207 12.48 6.49 -2.98
N GLY A 208 11.74 7.32 -2.24
CA GLY A 208 12.15 7.79 -0.92
C GLY A 208 12.21 6.67 0.13
N GLY A 209 11.39 5.63 -0.06
CA GLY A 209 11.34 4.46 0.81
C GLY A 209 11.09 4.81 2.28
N ALA A 210 11.63 3.97 3.16
CA ALA A 210 11.52 4.15 4.61
C ALA A 210 12.05 5.50 5.12
N ALA A 211 12.98 6.16 4.41
CA ALA A 211 13.52 7.44 4.86
C ALA A 211 12.44 8.53 4.83
N GLU A 212 11.65 8.53 3.77
CA GLU A 212 10.60 9.52 3.58
C GLU A 212 9.40 9.29 4.52
N SER A 213 9.11 8.04 4.89
CA SER A 213 8.07 7.75 5.89
C SER A 213 8.41 8.28 7.28
N LEU A 214 9.71 8.39 7.63
CA LEU A 214 10.14 8.96 8.92
C LEU A 214 9.96 10.48 9.01
N ASP A 215 9.82 11.13 7.87
CA ASP A 215 9.60 12.55 7.73
C ASP A 215 8.23 12.81 7.10
N CYS A 216 7.26 11.90 7.27
CA CYS A 216 5.91 12.12 6.79
C CYS A 216 5.16 13.07 7.74
N ALA A 217 4.80 14.26 7.26
CA ALA A 217 3.94 15.20 7.98
C ALA A 217 2.84 15.78 7.05
N PRO A 218 1.63 16.01 7.59
CA PRO A 218 0.56 16.67 6.83
C PRO A 218 1.00 18.01 6.26
N GLY A 219 0.62 18.28 5.01
CA GLY A 219 0.98 19.49 4.26
C GLY A 219 2.45 19.58 3.82
N MET A 220 3.30 18.59 4.13
CA MET A 220 4.70 18.62 3.72
C MET A 220 4.89 18.00 2.33
N ASN A 221 5.51 18.78 1.44
CA ASN A 221 5.82 18.39 0.06
C ASN A 221 7.34 18.19 -0.11
N SER A 222 7.93 17.28 0.65
CA SER A 222 9.34 16.90 0.53
C SER A 222 9.48 15.45 0.07
N VAL A 223 10.47 15.20 -0.79
CA VAL A 223 10.76 13.87 -1.32
C VAL A 223 12.26 13.58 -1.22
N THR A 224 12.61 12.38 -0.74
CA THR A 224 13.99 11.90 -0.67
C THR A 224 14.39 11.34 -2.02
N LEU A 225 15.03 12.16 -2.87
CA LEU A 225 15.33 11.82 -4.26
C LEU A 225 16.72 12.26 -4.71
N LYS A 226 17.34 13.27 -4.09
CA LYS A 226 18.59 13.90 -4.54
C LYS A 226 19.71 12.89 -4.77
N ASN A 227 19.86 11.95 -3.85
CA ASN A 227 20.90 10.91 -3.88
C ASN A 227 20.38 9.54 -4.33
N ARG A 228 19.11 9.43 -4.71
CA ARG A 228 18.47 8.15 -5.10
C ARG A 228 18.60 7.90 -6.60
N LYS A 229 19.80 7.56 -7.07
CA LYS A 229 20.07 7.38 -8.51
C LYS A 229 19.99 5.94 -9.01
N GLY A 230 19.80 4.97 -8.10
CA GLY A 230 19.84 3.54 -8.43
C GLY A 230 18.75 3.09 -9.41
N PHE A 231 17.54 3.66 -9.33
CA PHE A 231 16.45 3.32 -10.24
C PHE A 231 16.70 3.85 -11.66
N VAL A 232 17.34 5.02 -11.79
CA VAL A 232 17.76 5.61 -13.09
C VAL A 232 18.85 4.76 -13.73
N ARG A 233 19.85 4.36 -12.96
CA ARG A 233 20.89 3.43 -13.42
C ARG A 233 20.26 2.13 -13.94
N LEU A 234 19.30 1.56 -13.20
CA LEU A 234 18.62 0.34 -13.61
C LEU A 234 17.76 0.53 -14.87
N ALA A 235 17.06 1.65 -14.99
CA ALA A 235 16.31 2.02 -16.19
C ALA A 235 17.21 2.04 -17.43
N LEU A 236 18.38 2.71 -17.35
CA LEU A 236 19.37 2.74 -18.42
C LEU A 236 19.91 1.35 -18.76
N GLN A 237 20.22 0.53 -17.75
CA GLN A 237 20.69 -0.85 -17.96
C GLN A 237 19.70 -1.73 -18.72
N LYS A 238 18.40 -1.46 -18.55
CA LYS A 238 17.33 -2.28 -19.10
C LYS A 238 16.62 -1.64 -20.29
N GLY A 239 16.93 -0.39 -20.61
CA GLY A 239 16.19 0.38 -21.62
C GLY A 239 14.71 0.54 -21.25
N SER A 240 14.42 0.65 -19.94
CA SER A 240 13.06 0.78 -19.41
C SER A 240 12.78 2.24 -19.07
N ASP A 241 11.72 2.81 -19.62
CA ASP A 241 11.45 4.25 -19.51
C ASP A 241 11.13 4.66 -18.08
N LEU A 242 11.57 5.85 -17.70
CA LEU A 242 11.31 6.41 -16.38
C LEU A 242 10.00 7.19 -16.39
N VAL A 243 9.11 6.92 -15.45
CA VAL A 243 7.83 7.64 -15.34
C VAL A 243 7.74 8.30 -13.96
N PRO A 244 7.71 9.64 -13.86
CA PRO A 244 7.50 10.31 -12.59
C PRO A 244 6.03 10.16 -12.16
N VAL A 245 5.82 9.78 -10.91
CA VAL A 245 4.49 9.61 -10.32
C VAL A 245 4.44 10.39 -9.02
N TYR A 246 3.48 11.30 -8.89
CA TYR A 246 3.27 12.09 -7.68
C TYR A 246 1.86 11.88 -7.11
N SER A 247 1.75 11.72 -5.79
CA SER A 247 0.50 11.47 -5.06
C SER A 247 0.21 12.58 -4.04
N PHE A 248 -0.78 13.42 -4.35
CA PHE A 248 -1.26 14.45 -3.43
C PHE A 248 -2.10 13.82 -2.31
N GLY A 249 -1.98 14.32 -1.09
CA GLY A 249 -2.74 13.89 0.08
C GLY A 249 -2.18 12.65 0.81
N GLU A 250 -1.14 12.00 0.26
CA GLU A 250 -0.54 10.80 0.85
C GLU A 250 -0.01 11.03 2.28
N ASN A 251 0.61 12.20 2.52
CA ASN A 251 1.19 12.56 3.81
C ASN A 251 0.15 13.00 4.85
N ASP A 252 -1.11 13.22 4.45
CA ASP A 252 -2.17 13.72 5.33
C ASP A 252 -2.96 12.59 6.03
N ALA A 253 -2.68 11.33 5.68
CA ALA A 253 -3.41 10.17 6.18
C ALA A 253 -3.17 9.90 7.68
N TYR A 254 -2.07 10.37 8.24
CA TYR A 254 -1.75 10.23 9.67
C TYR A 254 -1.01 11.46 10.19
N LYS A 255 -1.10 11.67 11.50
CA LYS A 255 -0.19 12.55 12.23
C LYS A 255 0.93 11.71 12.81
N GLN A 256 2.16 12.17 12.65
CA GLN A 256 3.35 11.47 13.12
C GLN A 256 4.12 12.36 14.10
N VAL A 257 4.70 11.74 15.13
CA VAL A 257 5.71 12.38 15.97
C VAL A 257 7.03 12.37 15.21
N ILE A 258 7.47 13.55 14.75
CA ILE A 258 8.76 13.74 14.10
C ILE A 258 9.78 14.17 15.15
N PHE A 259 10.82 13.37 15.33
CA PHE A 259 11.93 13.70 16.23
C PHE A 259 12.87 14.69 15.56
N GLU A 260 13.28 15.72 16.29
CA GLU A 260 14.21 16.75 15.81
C GLU A 260 15.55 16.14 15.37
N GLU A 261 16.13 16.71 14.32
CA GLU A 261 17.47 16.33 13.86
C GLU A 261 18.52 16.64 14.95
N GLY A 262 19.38 15.65 15.23
CA GLY A 262 20.38 15.74 16.30
C GLY A 262 19.91 15.19 17.66
N SER A 263 18.61 14.93 17.84
CA SER A 263 18.10 14.31 19.08
C SER A 263 18.52 12.84 19.21
N TRP A 264 18.73 12.36 20.45
CA TRP A 264 19.04 10.94 20.71
C TRP A 264 17.99 10.01 20.08
N TRP A 265 16.70 10.35 20.22
CA TRP A 265 15.59 9.56 19.68
C TRP A 265 15.66 9.44 18.15
N ARG A 266 16.02 10.51 17.44
CA ARG A 266 16.24 10.47 15.99
C ARG A 266 17.42 9.57 15.61
N LEU A 267 18.51 9.58 16.39
CA LEU A 267 19.63 8.66 16.17
C LEU A 267 19.21 7.19 16.36
N VAL A 268 18.45 6.90 17.42
CA VAL A 268 17.92 5.54 17.68
C VAL A 268 16.99 5.11 16.55
N GLN A 269 16.06 5.98 16.13
CA GLN A 269 15.14 5.72 15.04
C GLN A 269 15.86 5.42 13.72
N LYS A 270 16.85 6.24 13.33
CA LYS A 270 17.68 6.01 12.14
C LYS A 270 18.50 4.72 12.24
N ARG A 271 19.03 4.37 13.43
CA ARG A 271 19.74 3.09 13.66
C ARG A 271 18.81 1.88 13.52
N LEU A 272 17.65 1.91 14.17
CA LEU A 272 16.65 0.84 14.08
C LEU A 272 16.17 0.65 12.64
N GLN A 273 15.90 1.74 11.93
CA GLN A 273 15.56 1.70 10.51
C GLN A 273 16.62 1.01 9.66
N LYS A 274 17.91 1.29 9.91
CA LYS A 274 19.01 0.67 9.18
C LYS A 274 19.14 -0.84 9.46
N ILE A 275 18.87 -1.26 10.70
CA ILE A 275 18.94 -2.66 11.13
C ILE A 275 17.73 -3.45 10.59
N LEU A 276 16.53 -2.90 10.79
CA LEU A 276 15.27 -3.58 10.53
C LEU A 276 14.80 -3.45 9.07
N GLY A 277 15.29 -2.45 8.34
CA GLY A 277 14.88 -2.15 6.97
C GLY A 277 13.48 -1.54 6.84
N PHE A 278 12.77 -1.33 7.95
CA PHE A 278 11.49 -0.63 8.02
C PHE A 278 11.57 0.57 8.99
N ALA A 279 10.72 1.57 8.78
CA ALA A 279 10.68 2.78 9.60
C ALA A 279 9.77 2.58 10.83
N PRO A 280 10.29 2.61 12.06
CA PRO A 280 9.43 2.65 13.24
C PRO A 280 8.86 4.06 13.41
N CYS A 281 7.72 4.30 12.77
CA CYS A 281 6.96 5.55 12.87
C CYS A 281 6.06 5.52 14.11
N LEU A 282 6.11 6.57 14.92
CA LEU A 282 5.13 6.82 15.97
C LEU A 282 4.03 7.71 15.38
N PHE A 283 2.91 7.10 15.01
CA PHE A 283 1.81 7.78 14.34
C PHE A 283 0.50 7.57 15.06
N HIS A 284 -0.43 8.47 14.79
CA HIS A 284 -1.81 8.33 15.21
C HIS A 284 -2.76 8.87 14.16
N GLY A 285 -3.93 8.25 14.07
CA GLY A 285 -5.05 8.72 13.29
C GLY A 285 -6.24 8.96 14.22
N CYS A 286 -7.39 8.43 13.84
CA CYS A 286 -8.62 8.45 14.62
C CYS A 286 -9.02 7.07 15.16
N GLY A 287 -9.92 7.05 16.13
CA GLY A 287 -10.57 5.83 16.60
C GLY A 287 -11.67 5.36 15.66
N PHE A 288 -12.03 4.09 15.79
CA PHE A 288 -12.98 3.42 14.89
C PHE A 288 -14.41 3.98 15.00
N PHE A 289 -14.83 4.36 16.21
CA PHE A 289 -16.19 4.85 16.48
C PHE A 289 -16.31 6.38 16.54
N SER A 290 -15.19 7.10 16.67
CA SER A 290 -15.17 8.56 16.77
C SER A 290 -13.91 9.14 16.12
N SER A 291 -14.08 10.10 15.22
CA SER A 291 -13.00 10.83 14.56
C SER A 291 -12.15 11.68 15.50
N GLU A 292 -12.68 12.02 16.68
CA GLU A 292 -12.01 12.84 17.69
C GLU A 292 -11.17 12.01 18.67
N SER A 293 -11.43 10.70 18.74
CA SER A 293 -10.68 9.78 19.59
C SER A 293 -9.34 9.40 18.95
N TRP A 294 -8.34 9.17 19.78
CA TRP A 294 -7.03 8.67 19.34
C TRP A 294 -7.13 7.20 18.90
N GLY A 295 -6.48 6.85 17.79
CA GLY A 295 -6.47 5.47 17.30
C GLY A 295 -5.59 5.24 16.07
N ILE A 296 -5.75 4.06 15.46
CA ILE A 296 -4.94 3.60 14.32
C ILE A 296 -5.66 3.71 12.98
N VAL A 297 -6.95 4.09 12.96
CA VAL A 297 -7.66 4.34 11.70
C VAL A 297 -7.11 5.64 11.11
N PRO A 298 -6.71 5.69 9.82
CA PRO A 298 -6.15 6.92 9.24
C PRO A 298 -7.18 8.04 9.15
N TYR A 299 -6.74 9.26 8.85
CA TYR A 299 -7.67 10.34 8.52
C TYR A 299 -8.23 10.16 7.11
N CYS A 300 -9.55 10.32 6.97
CA CYS A 300 -10.25 10.34 5.69
C CYS A 300 -9.86 11.62 4.91
N LYS A 301 -8.77 11.54 4.15
CA LYS A 301 -8.24 12.62 3.31
C LYS A 301 -8.16 12.15 1.85
N PRO A 302 -8.56 12.99 0.88
CA PRO A 302 -8.45 12.66 -0.54
C PRO A 302 -7.01 12.34 -0.95
N ILE A 303 -6.79 11.23 -1.65
CA ILE A 303 -5.48 10.89 -2.24
C ILE A 303 -5.60 10.87 -3.76
N THR A 304 -4.79 11.68 -4.46
CA THR A 304 -4.81 11.70 -5.92
C THR A 304 -3.41 11.50 -6.49
N THR A 305 -3.23 10.40 -7.22
CA THR A 305 -1.97 10.04 -7.88
C THR A 305 -2.00 10.42 -9.34
N ILE A 306 -1.00 11.20 -9.77
CA ILE A 306 -0.77 11.60 -11.16
C ILE A 306 0.39 10.78 -11.72
N VAL A 307 0.15 10.08 -12.83
CA VAL A 307 1.20 9.41 -13.61
C VAL A 307 1.64 10.35 -14.73
N GLY A 308 2.90 10.81 -14.66
CA GLY A 308 3.49 11.77 -15.57
C GLY A 308 3.87 11.20 -16.94
N GLU A 309 4.59 12.02 -17.71
CA GLU A 309 5.09 11.66 -19.04
C GLU A 309 6.30 10.72 -18.94
N PRO A 310 6.38 9.65 -19.77
CA PRO A 310 7.54 8.77 -19.79
C PRO A 310 8.77 9.48 -20.37
N ILE A 311 9.89 9.40 -19.64
CA ILE A 311 11.22 9.79 -20.11
C ILE A 311 11.83 8.55 -20.76
N THR A 312 11.96 8.62 -22.08
CA THR A 312 12.58 7.55 -22.87
C THR A 312 14.07 7.47 -22.57
N VAL A 313 14.56 6.26 -22.29
CA VAL A 313 15.99 6.02 -22.01
C VAL A 313 16.59 5.00 -22.99
N PRO A 314 17.87 5.16 -23.38
CA PRO A 314 18.58 4.14 -24.14
C PRO A 314 18.91 2.93 -23.26
N LYS A 315 19.10 1.77 -23.89
CA LYS A 315 19.63 0.58 -23.21
C LYS A 315 21.15 0.60 -23.26
N ILE A 316 21.80 0.72 -22.10
CA ILE A 316 23.26 0.79 -21.95
C ILE A 316 23.67 -0.13 -20.80
N GLU A 317 24.48 -1.16 -21.07
CA GLU A 317 24.83 -2.19 -20.09
C GLU A 317 25.58 -1.62 -18.86
N ASP A 318 26.54 -0.73 -19.10
CA ASP A 318 27.27 -0.01 -18.05
C ASP A 318 27.17 1.50 -18.26
N PRO A 319 26.11 2.16 -17.74
CA PRO A 319 25.94 3.59 -17.91
C PRO A 319 26.94 4.36 -17.03
N SER A 320 27.66 5.30 -17.62
CA SER A 320 28.54 6.23 -16.90
C SER A 320 27.77 7.05 -15.87
N GLN A 321 28.46 7.53 -14.84
CA GLN A 321 27.84 8.33 -13.78
C GLN A 321 27.24 9.64 -14.33
N ASP A 322 27.88 10.26 -15.31
CA ASP A 322 27.39 11.48 -15.96
C ASP A 322 26.06 11.26 -16.68
N MET A 323 25.90 10.11 -17.35
CA MET A 323 24.62 9.75 -17.98
C MET A 323 23.54 9.50 -16.94
N VAL A 324 23.86 8.80 -15.84
CA VAL A 324 22.91 8.59 -14.74
C VAL A 324 22.48 9.94 -14.15
N ASP A 325 23.41 10.88 -14.00
CA ASP A 325 23.15 12.21 -13.44
C ASP A 325 22.31 13.08 -14.37
N LEU A 326 22.55 12.99 -15.68
CA LEU A 326 21.74 13.66 -16.70
C LEU A 326 20.29 13.20 -16.64
N TYR A 327 20.05 11.88 -16.72
CA TYR A 327 18.69 11.33 -16.70
C TYR A 327 18.01 11.50 -15.34
N HIS A 328 18.76 11.46 -14.24
CA HIS A 328 18.24 11.77 -12.91
C HIS A 328 17.81 13.23 -12.82
N SER A 329 18.58 14.17 -13.35
CA SER A 329 18.21 15.59 -13.41
C SER A 329 16.97 15.83 -14.26
N MET A 330 16.85 15.14 -15.40
CA MET A 330 15.64 15.17 -16.23
C MET A 330 14.42 14.62 -15.47
N TYR A 331 14.61 13.52 -14.74
CA TYR A 331 13.56 12.92 -13.91
C TYR A 331 13.09 13.87 -12.79
N VAL A 332 14.03 14.49 -12.07
CA VAL A 332 13.73 15.46 -10.99
C VAL A 332 12.96 16.64 -11.55
N LYS A 333 13.44 17.22 -12.66
CA LYS A 333 12.76 18.34 -13.33
C LYS A 333 11.34 17.96 -13.78
N SER A 334 11.17 16.79 -14.37
CA SER A 334 9.85 16.30 -14.79
C SER A 334 8.91 16.10 -13.61
N LEU A 335 9.39 15.56 -12.49
CA LEU A 335 8.61 15.43 -11.25
C LEU A 335 8.19 16.79 -10.67
N GLN A 336 9.09 17.78 -10.65
CA GLN A 336 8.78 19.14 -10.20
C GLN A 336 7.75 19.81 -11.11
N CYS A 337 7.92 19.73 -12.43
CA CYS A 337 6.93 20.25 -13.39
C CYS A 337 5.57 19.55 -13.23
N LEU A 338 5.55 18.24 -12.96
CA LEU A 338 4.32 17.50 -12.69
C LEU A 338 3.64 18.00 -11.41
N PHE A 339 4.40 18.23 -10.34
CA PHE A 339 3.89 18.80 -9.11
C PHE A 339 3.33 20.21 -9.34
N ASP A 340 4.11 21.12 -9.93
CA ASP A 340 3.72 22.51 -10.16
C ASP A 340 2.47 22.63 -11.03
N LYS A 341 2.32 21.77 -12.04
CA LYS A 341 1.15 21.76 -12.92
C LYS A 341 -0.15 21.39 -12.20
N TYR A 342 -0.10 20.59 -11.14
CA TYR A 342 -1.28 20.01 -10.51
C TYR A 342 -1.53 20.48 -9.08
N LYS A 343 -0.55 21.12 -8.42
CA LYS A 343 -0.62 21.49 -6.99
C LYS A 343 -1.86 22.31 -6.63
N THR A 344 -2.22 23.30 -7.45
CA THR A 344 -3.37 24.18 -7.16
C THR A 344 -4.72 23.50 -7.32
N HIS A 345 -4.82 22.46 -8.15
CA HIS A 345 -6.02 21.65 -8.26
C HIS A 345 -6.31 20.83 -6.99
N PHE A 346 -5.31 20.65 -6.14
CA PHE A 346 -5.40 19.87 -4.90
C PHE A 346 -5.20 20.70 -3.63
N GLY A 347 -5.44 22.01 -3.72
CA GLY A 347 -5.52 22.90 -2.56
C GLY A 347 -4.19 23.45 -2.05
N LEU A 348 -3.09 23.20 -2.77
CA LEU A 348 -1.80 23.86 -2.51
C LEU A 348 -1.76 25.24 -3.17
N LYS A 349 -0.90 26.13 -2.65
CA LYS A 349 -0.71 27.49 -3.18
C LYS A 349 0.28 27.47 -4.33
N GLU A 350 0.22 28.50 -5.19
CA GLU A 350 1.22 28.67 -6.27
C GLU A 350 2.65 28.84 -5.73
N SER A 351 2.80 29.40 -4.52
CA SER A 351 4.07 29.55 -3.82
C SER A 351 4.65 28.24 -3.28
N ASP A 352 3.83 27.18 -3.17
CA ASP A 352 4.30 25.92 -2.59
C ASP A 352 5.22 25.22 -3.59
N ILE A 353 6.33 24.68 -3.09
CA ILE A 353 7.35 24.02 -3.90
C ILE A 353 7.57 22.59 -3.45
N LEU A 354 7.95 21.73 -4.40
CA LEU A 354 8.38 20.36 -4.10
C LEU A 354 9.85 20.38 -3.67
N HIS A 355 10.11 20.07 -2.41
CA HIS A 355 11.46 20.02 -1.85
C HIS A 355 12.13 18.68 -2.17
N ILE A 356 13.26 18.73 -2.87
CA ILE A 356 14.07 17.55 -3.21
C ILE A 356 15.19 17.40 -2.18
N GLN A 357 15.13 16.34 -1.38
CA GLN A 357 16.10 16.01 -0.31
C GLN A 357 17.06 14.89 -0.70
#